data_AF-A0A2A4L632-F1
#
_entry.id   AF-A0A2A4L632-F1
#
_cell.length_a   1.000
_cell.length_b   1.000
_cell.length_c   1.000
_cell.angle_alpha   90.00
_cell.angle_beta   90.00
_cell.angle_gamma   90.00
#
_symmetry.space_group_name_H-M   'P 1'
#
loop_
_entity.id
_entity.type
_entity.pdbx_description
1 polymer ?
#
loop_
_entity_poly.entity_id
_entity_poly.type
_entity_poly.pdbx_seq_one_letter_code
_entity_poly.pdbx_strand_id
1 'polypeptide(L)'
;MPQLSIIIPLFNSCDFILRALQSCINQTLKDIEILIIDDKGKDNSLNIVLEFAKKDPRIKIFQNEENLGTFASRNIGVLHSSSDFIMFLDSDDFLTPGACEIAFKEMKKGFDLLCFDAFVHRVKTKQFYRFKQDGVFNQKEFLEFLSKQRHFCWSVWAKCFKKDIILKSFEKIKIDERLSYGEDVLFCYIYFMFCEKIAVFKTCIYHYEFNPNGRYENKNKEILNQNYQDKKKSNELIRKLSLDFENDTFHQKLFEVLKKEEMDLKNRI
;
A
#
# COMPACT_ATOMS: atom_id res chain seq x y z
N MET A 1 15.87 -1.58 18.22
CA MET A 1 15.34 -1.36 16.85
C MET A 1 13.82 -1.49 16.92
N PRO A 2 13.04 -0.71 16.16
CA PRO A 2 11.58 -0.80 16.16
C PRO A 2 11.09 -2.17 15.66
N GLN A 3 9.98 -2.63 16.23
CA GLN A 3 9.33 -3.90 15.89
C GLN A 3 8.47 -3.82 14.63
N LEU A 4 8.05 -2.61 14.23
CA LEU A 4 7.27 -2.38 13.02
C LEU A 4 7.52 -0.97 12.48
N SER A 5 7.73 -0.86 11.18
CA SER A 5 7.88 0.42 10.48
C SER A 5 6.60 0.77 9.72
N ILE A 6 6.04 1.95 9.99
CA ILE A 6 4.90 2.50 9.26
C ILE A 6 5.45 3.48 8.23
N ILE A 7 5.14 3.28 6.95
CA ILE A 7 5.59 4.16 5.87
C ILE A 7 4.38 4.94 5.33
N ILE A 8 4.52 6.27 5.30
CA ILE A 8 3.49 7.21 4.85
C ILE A 8 4.07 8.08 3.74
N PRO A 9 3.71 7.85 2.46
CA PRO A 9 4.02 8.79 1.39
C PRO A 9 3.21 10.08 1.60
N LEU A 10 3.83 11.23 1.42
CA LEU A 10 3.23 12.54 1.68
C LEU A 10 3.27 13.41 0.43
N PHE A 11 2.09 13.76 -0.09
CA PHE A 11 1.94 14.71 -1.18
C PHE A 11 0.58 15.39 -1.09
N ASN A 12 0.57 16.70 -0.83
CA ASN A 12 -0.63 17.53 -0.79
C ASN A 12 -1.78 16.94 0.06
N SER A 13 -1.50 16.63 1.33
CA SER A 13 -2.39 15.92 2.25
C SER A 13 -2.71 16.73 3.52
N CYS A 14 -2.64 18.06 3.49
CA CYS A 14 -2.72 18.90 4.70
C CYS A 14 -4.03 18.72 5.49
N ASP A 15 -5.13 18.41 4.80
CA ASP A 15 -6.45 18.18 5.39
C ASP A 15 -6.55 16.88 6.19
N PHE A 16 -5.64 15.92 5.95
CA PHE A 16 -5.77 14.56 6.48
C PHE A 16 -4.57 14.08 7.30
N ILE A 17 -3.36 14.55 6.97
CA ILE A 17 -2.11 14.04 7.55
C ILE A 17 -2.07 14.09 9.07
N LEU A 18 -2.71 15.09 9.68
CA LEU A 18 -2.83 15.20 11.13
C LEU A 18 -3.45 13.95 11.76
N ARG A 19 -4.54 13.45 11.18
CA ARG A 19 -5.27 12.29 11.70
C ARG A 19 -4.49 11.00 11.43
N ALA A 20 -3.86 10.87 10.26
CA ALA A 20 -2.98 9.75 9.94
C ALA A 20 -1.86 9.64 11.00
N LEU A 21 -1.13 10.73 11.26
CA LEU A 21 -0.07 10.80 12.28
C LEU A 21 -0.59 10.45 13.67
N GLN A 22 -1.70 11.05 14.10
CA GLN A 22 -2.31 10.76 15.40
C GLN A 22 -2.66 9.27 15.55
N SER A 23 -3.15 8.62 14.49
CA SER A 23 -3.49 7.21 14.51
C SER A 23 -2.26 6.30 14.70
N CYS A 24 -1.09 6.71 14.18
CA CYS A 24 0.18 6.03 14.39
C CYS A 24 0.76 6.29 15.79
N ILE A 25 0.81 7.55 16.21
CA ILE A 25 1.38 7.97 17.51
C ILE A 25 0.67 7.26 18.67
N ASN A 26 -0.66 7.13 18.56
CA ASN A 26 -1.52 6.55 19.59
C ASN A 26 -1.66 5.02 19.53
N GLN A 27 -0.88 4.32 18.69
CA GLN A 27 -0.87 2.86 18.68
C GLN A 27 -0.48 2.28 20.05
N THR A 28 -1.03 1.12 20.39
CA THR A 28 -0.72 0.40 21.64
C THR A 28 0.71 -0.15 21.62
N LEU A 29 1.17 -0.69 20.49
CA LEU A 29 2.57 -1.04 20.26
C LEU A 29 3.41 0.25 20.18
N LYS A 30 4.31 0.45 21.16
CA LYS A 30 5.16 1.65 21.23
C LYS A 30 6.45 1.56 20.45
N ASP A 31 7.00 0.36 20.30
CA ASP A 31 8.23 0.06 19.55
C ASP A 31 7.97 0.08 18.03
N ILE A 32 7.53 1.24 17.54
CA ILE A 32 7.31 1.50 16.12
C ILE A 32 8.18 2.67 15.67
N GLU A 33 8.40 2.76 14.36
CA GLU A 33 8.86 3.98 13.71
C GLU A 33 7.87 4.41 12.63
N ILE A 34 7.78 5.71 12.39
CA ILE A 34 6.84 6.33 11.46
C ILE A 34 7.69 7.09 10.45
N LEU A 35 7.81 6.56 9.23
CA LEU A 35 8.58 7.15 8.15
C LEU A 35 7.64 7.95 7.25
N ILE A 36 7.84 9.26 7.23
CA ILE A 36 7.16 10.17 6.31
C ILE A 36 8.08 10.41 5.13
N ILE A 37 7.59 10.09 3.93
CA ILE A 37 8.32 10.28 2.68
C ILE A 37 7.66 11.43 1.93
N ASP A 38 8.22 12.63 2.08
CA ASP A 38 7.74 13.85 1.42
C ASP A 38 8.11 13.85 -0.06
N ASP A 39 7.09 13.77 -0.91
CA ASP A 39 7.20 13.68 -2.36
C ASP A 39 7.04 15.08 -3.02
N LYS A 40 7.54 16.10 -2.33
CA LYS A 40 7.56 17.51 -2.75
C LYS A 40 6.18 18.09 -3.06
N GLY A 41 5.26 17.93 -2.09
CA GLY A 41 4.00 18.67 -2.07
C GLY A 41 4.20 20.18 -2.01
N LYS A 42 3.15 20.94 -2.35
CA LYS A 42 3.13 22.41 -2.33
C LYS A 42 2.25 23.00 -1.23
N ASP A 43 1.49 22.16 -0.52
CA ASP A 43 0.62 22.60 0.58
C ASP A 43 1.36 22.60 1.93
N ASN A 44 0.60 22.79 3.01
CA ASN A 44 1.14 22.86 4.37
C ASN A 44 1.44 21.48 5.02
N SER A 45 1.39 20.38 4.26
CA SER A 45 1.53 19.01 4.80
C SER A 45 2.85 18.80 5.56
N LEU A 46 3.97 19.18 4.95
CA LEU A 46 5.29 18.97 5.52
C LEU A 46 5.48 19.74 6.84
N ASN A 47 4.98 20.97 6.90
CA ASN A 47 5.05 21.80 8.12
C ASN A 47 4.28 21.14 9.27
N ILE A 48 3.09 20.58 9.00
CA ILE A 48 2.33 19.83 10.01
C ILE A 48 3.19 18.68 10.54
N VAL A 49 3.76 17.87 9.65
CA VAL A 49 4.61 16.72 10.04
C VAL A 49 5.82 17.16 10.86
N LEU A 50 6.51 18.23 10.47
CA LEU A 50 7.67 18.78 11.18
C LEU A 50 7.33 19.15 12.63
N GLU A 51 6.15 19.75 12.87
CA GLU A 51 5.71 20.09 14.24
C GLU A 51 5.46 18.85 15.12
N PHE A 52 5.03 17.74 14.52
CA PHE A 52 4.87 16.47 15.24
C PHE A 52 6.20 15.76 15.46
N ALA A 53 7.11 15.77 14.48
CA ALA A 53 8.44 15.16 14.60
C ALA A 53 9.29 15.81 15.70
N LYS A 54 9.09 17.11 15.98
CA LYS A 54 9.70 17.79 17.15
C LYS A 54 9.26 17.19 18.50
N LYS A 55 8.08 16.55 18.55
CA LYS A 55 7.45 16.07 19.79
C LYS A 55 7.52 14.55 19.95
N ASP A 56 7.59 13.82 18.84
CA ASP A 56 7.67 12.35 18.83
C ASP A 56 8.89 11.88 18.01
N PRO A 57 9.95 11.38 18.67
CA PRO A 57 11.19 10.98 17.99
C PRO A 57 11.04 9.72 17.13
N ARG A 58 9.88 9.03 17.19
CA ARG A 58 9.59 7.89 16.31
C ARG A 58 9.28 8.33 14.88
N ILE A 59 8.96 9.62 14.68
CA ILE A 59 8.66 10.19 13.35
C ILE A 59 9.98 10.59 12.68
N LYS A 60 10.25 9.96 11.54
CA LYS A 60 11.41 10.25 10.68
C LYS A 60 10.92 10.79 9.35
N ILE A 61 11.55 11.85 8.86
CA ILE A 61 11.14 12.53 7.62
C ILE A 61 12.25 12.39 6.60
N PHE A 62 11.90 11.92 5.42
CA PHE A 62 12.77 11.84 4.25
C PHE A 62 12.10 12.61 3.12
N GLN A 63 12.85 13.48 2.44
CA GLN A 63 12.32 14.27 1.33
C GLN A 63 12.94 13.77 0.03
N ASN A 64 12.10 13.47 -0.96
CA ASN A 64 12.54 13.18 -2.31
C ASN A 64 13.12 14.45 -2.95
N GLU A 65 14.00 14.34 -3.94
CA GLU A 65 14.54 15.54 -4.61
C GLU A 65 13.47 16.27 -5.45
N GLU A 66 12.56 15.49 -6.03
CA GLU A 66 11.43 15.93 -6.83
C GLU A 66 10.20 15.03 -6.59
N ASN A 67 9.10 15.27 -7.31
CA ASN A 67 7.91 14.42 -7.23
C ASN A 67 8.11 13.10 -8.01
N LEU A 68 8.46 12.04 -7.29
CA LEU A 68 8.72 10.69 -7.79
C LEU A 68 7.47 9.80 -7.81
N GLY A 69 6.36 10.27 -7.24
CA GLY A 69 5.11 9.53 -7.15
C GLY A 69 5.09 8.52 -5.99
N THR A 70 3.91 7.94 -5.80
CA THR A 70 3.61 7.11 -4.63
C THR A 70 4.43 5.82 -4.58
N PHE A 71 4.70 5.18 -5.73
CA PHE A 71 5.48 3.94 -5.79
C PHE A 71 6.90 4.14 -5.27
N ALA A 72 7.62 5.07 -5.89
CA ALA A 72 8.99 5.39 -5.52
C ALA A 72 9.09 5.87 -4.06
N SER A 73 8.16 6.71 -3.62
CA SER A 73 8.10 7.18 -2.23
C SER A 73 7.96 6.02 -1.23
N ARG A 74 7.07 5.05 -1.51
CA ARG A 74 6.94 3.85 -0.65
C ARG A 74 8.23 3.02 -0.65
N ASN A 75 8.87 2.83 -1.80
CA ASN A 75 10.10 2.05 -1.92
C ASN A 75 11.27 2.71 -1.17
N ILE A 76 11.42 4.04 -1.29
CA ILE A 76 12.39 4.83 -0.53
C ILE A 76 12.14 4.66 0.98
N GLY A 77 10.88 4.70 1.42
CA GLY A 77 10.51 4.41 2.81
C GLY A 77 10.93 3.01 3.25
N VAL A 78 10.82 2.00 2.39
CA VAL A 78 11.28 0.63 2.70
C VAL A 78 12.79 0.60 2.88
N LEU A 79 13.55 1.30 2.05
CA LEU A 79 15.02 1.37 2.19
C LEU A 79 15.45 2.05 3.48
N HIS A 80 14.75 3.11 3.91
CA HIS A 80 15.05 3.84 5.14
C HIS A 80 14.49 3.19 6.42
N SER A 81 13.54 2.26 6.29
CA SER A 81 13.00 1.52 7.43
C SER A 81 14.07 0.67 8.11
N SER A 82 13.92 0.42 9.40
CA SER A 82 14.84 -0.38 10.22
C SER A 82 14.20 -1.64 10.80
N SER A 83 12.89 -1.80 10.69
CA SER A 83 12.19 -3.02 11.10
C SER A 83 12.15 -4.06 9.98
N ASP A 84 12.04 -5.33 10.37
CA ASP A 84 11.78 -6.43 9.45
C ASP A 84 10.32 -6.45 8.95
N PHE A 85 9.43 -5.67 9.59
CA PHE A 85 8.01 -5.63 9.27
C PHE A 85 7.55 -4.24 8.86
N ILE A 86 6.83 -4.17 7.75
CA ILE A 86 6.38 -2.94 7.11
C ILE A 86 4.85 -2.89 7.08
N MET A 87 4.29 -1.74 7.44
CA MET A 87 2.92 -1.36 7.10
C MET A 87 2.92 -0.08 6.28
N PHE A 88 2.16 -0.05 5.20
CA PHE A 88 1.89 1.18 4.47
C PHE A 88 0.60 1.82 4.99
N LEU A 89 0.64 3.13 5.16
CA LEU A 89 -0.52 3.95 5.49
C LEU A 89 -0.55 5.14 4.53
N ASP A 90 -1.65 5.27 3.77
CA ASP A 90 -1.84 6.45 2.92
C ASP A 90 -2.15 7.67 3.80
N SER A 91 -1.70 8.84 3.37
CA SER A 91 -1.74 10.07 4.18
C SER A 91 -3.14 10.63 4.40
N ASP A 92 -4.14 10.17 3.64
CA ASP A 92 -5.56 10.47 3.83
C ASP A 92 -6.30 9.50 4.78
N ASP A 93 -5.70 8.35 5.04
CA ASP A 93 -6.27 7.26 5.82
C ASP A 93 -5.81 7.27 7.29
N PHE A 94 -6.27 6.30 8.08
CA PHE A 94 -5.82 6.13 9.46
C PHE A 94 -5.93 4.68 9.95
N LEU A 95 -5.17 4.35 11.00
CA LEU A 95 -5.16 3.01 11.61
C LEU A 95 -6.15 2.91 12.79
N THR A 96 -6.72 1.71 12.96
CA THR A 96 -7.47 1.37 14.18
C THR A 96 -6.52 1.33 15.39
N PRO A 97 -6.93 1.74 16.59
CA PRO A 97 -6.13 1.51 17.79
C PRO A 97 -5.77 0.03 17.95
N GLY A 98 -4.48 -0.26 18.15
CA GLY A 98 -3.96 -1.64 18.27
C GLY A 98 -3.69 -2.36 16.96
N ALA A 99 -3.90 -1.71 15.80
CA ALA A 99 -3.55 -2.26 14.49
C ALA A 99 -2.12 -2.79 14.42
N CYS A 100 -1.15 -2.02 14.90
CA CYS A 100 0.26 -2.40 14.85
C CYS A 100 0.59 -3.57 15.80
N GLU A 101 -0.05 -3.62 16.97
CA GLU A 101 0.14 -4.73 17.93
C GLU A 101 -0.43 -6.04 17.38
N ILE A 102 -1.63 -5.98 16.78
CA ILE A 102 -2.27 -7.12 16.11
C ILE A 102 -1.36 -7.62 14.97
N ALA A 103 -0.95 -6.72 14.07
CA ALA A 103 -0.09 -7.08 12.94
C ALA A 103 1.24 -7.70 13.41
N PHE A 104 1.91 -7.05 14.36
CA PHE A 104 3.18 -7.54 14.89
C PHE A 104 3.07 -8.93 15.52
N LYS A 105 2.05 -9.15 16.38
CA LYS A 105 1.83 -10.45 17.03
C LYS A 105 1.65 -11.57 16.01
N GLU A 106 0.95 -11.31 14.92
CA GLU A 106 0.75 -12.28 13.86
C GLU A 106 2.02 -12.48 13.02
N MET A 107 2.74 -11.41 12.63
CA MET A 107 4.01 -11.53 11.88
C MET A 107 5.04 -12.39 12.62
N LYS A 108 5.08 -12.31 13.96
CA LYS A 108 5.96 -13.14 14.81
C LYS A 108 5.69 -14.65 14.70
N LYS A 109 4.56 -15.08 14.13
CA LYS A 109 4.26 -16.49 13.81
C LYS A 109 4.90 -16.96 12.49
N GLY A 110 5.75 -16.12 11.88
CA GLY A 110 6.54 -16.44 10.70
C GLY A 110 5.76 -16.35 9.39
N PHE A 111 4.80 -15.44 9.29
CA PHE A 111 4.13 -15.13 8.02
C PHE A 111 4.97 -14.16 7.18
N ASP A 112 4.84 -14.28 5.86
CA ASP A 112 5.42 -13.36 4.90
C ASP A 112 4.49 -12.18 4.61
N LEU A 113 3.18 -12.43 4.65
CA LEU A 113 2.15 -11.44 4.39
C LEU A 113 0.95 -11.64 5.31
N LEU A 114 0.48 -10.54 5.88
CA LEU A 114 -0.83 -10.49 6.51
C LEU A 114 -1.73 -9.55 5.71
N CYS A 115 -2.95 -9.97 5.42
CA CYS A 115 -4.00 -9.13 4.86
C CYS A 115 -5.15 -9.00 5.86
N PHE A 116 -5.61 -7.78 6.09
CA PHE A 116 -6.70 -7.49 7.02
C PHE A 116 -7.87 -6.86 6.28
N ASP A 117 -9.04 -6.78 6.90
CA ASP A 117 -10.16 -5.97 6.40
C ASP A 117 -9.98 -4.48 6.78
N ALA A 118 -10.88 -3.64 6.27
CA ALA A 118 -10.84 -2.20 6.53
C ALA A 118 -12.25 -1.63 6.70
N PHE A 119 -12.36 -0.51 7.39
CA PHE A 119 -13.51 0.38 7.33
C PHE A 119 -13.34 1.36 6.17
N VAL A 120 -14.42 1.69 5.50
CA VAL A 120 -14.47 2.69 4.42
C VAL A 120 -15.40 3.82 4.86
N HIS A 121 -14.85 5.03 4.94
CA HIS A 121 -15.55 6.25 5.33
C HIS A 121 -15.88 7.04 4.06
N ARG A 122 -17.17 7.05 3.71
CA ARG A 122 -17.75 7.91 2.67
C ARG A 122 -18.87 8.73 3.33
N VAL A 123 -20.07 8.76 2.74
CA VAL A 123 -21.28 9.33 3.38
C VAL A 123 -21.64 8.59 4.68
N LYS A 124 -21.39 7.29 4.74
CA LYS A 124 -21.52 6.45 5.94
C LYS A 124 -20.31 5.53 6.03
N THR A 125 -19.86 5.27 7.25
CA THR A 125 -18.84 4.25 7.51
C THR A 125 -19.42 2.86 7.23
N LYS A 126 -18.68 2.05 6.48
CA LYS A 126 -19.02 0.65 6.21
C LYS A 126 -17.79 -0.23 6.40
N GLN A 127 -17.99 -1.46 6.83
CA GLN A 127 -16.94 -2.47 6.76
C GLN A 127 -16.80 -2.96 5.32
N PHE A 128 -15.56 -3.02 4.85
CA PHE A 128 -15.20 -3.60 3.57
C PHE A 128 -14.85 -5.06 3.77
N TYR A 129 -15.84 -5.93 3.58
CA TYR A 129 -15.72 -7.38 3.74
C TYR A 129 -14.94 -7.99 2.56
N ARG A 130 -13.61 -7.95 2.61
CA ARG A 130 -12.75 -8.63 1.61
C ARG A 130 -12.67 -10.12 1.91
N PHE A 131 -12.71 -10.48 3.19
CA PHE A 131 -12.55 -11.86 3.64
C PHE A 131 -13.83 -12.37 4.30
N LYS A 132 -14.28 -13.57 3.90
CA LYS A 132 -15.46 -14.22 4.53
C LYS A 132 -15.11 -14.88 5.87
N GLN A 133 -13.85 -15.24 6.05
CA GLN A 133 -13.30 -15.84 7.25
C GLN A 133 -11.78 -15.62 7.27
N ASP A 134 -11.19 -15.81 8.44
CA ASP A 134 -9.75 -15.85 8.58
C ASP A 134 -9.22 -17.12 7.89
N GLY A 135 -7.99 -17.04 7.37
CA GLY A 135 -7.39 -18.15 6.61
C GLY A 135 -5.88 -18.02 6.50
N VAL A 136 -5.23 -19.17 6.33
CA VAL A 136 -3.80 -19.29 6.06
C VAL A 136 -3.64 -20.01 4.74
N PHE A 137 -2.72 -19.54 3.92
CA PHE A 137 -2.51 -19.99 2.56
C PHE A 137 -1.01 -20.15 2.29
N ASN A 138 -0.66 -21.14 1.50
CA ASN A 138 0.56 -21.05 0.71
C ASN A 138 0.35 -20.11 -0.51
N GLN A 139 1.42 -19.84 -1.25
CA GLN A 139 1.36 -18.98 -2.44
C GLN A 139 0.26 -19.40 -3.43
N LYS A 140 0.29 -20.66 -3.88
CA LYS A 140 -0.61 -21.17 -4.90
C LYS A 140 -2.06 -21.08 -4.46
N GLU A 141 -2.35 -21.51 -3.23
CA GLU A 141 -3.68 -21.41 -2.63
C GLU A 141 -4.15 -19.95 -2.54
N PHE A 142 -3.25 -19.01 -2.23
CA PHE A 142 -3.58 -17.60 -2.16
C PHE A 142 -3.88 -17.00 -3.55
N LEU A 143 -3.09 -17.33 -4.58
CA LEU A 143 -3.34 -16.91 -5.96
C LEU A 143 -4.67 -17.47 -6.48
N GLU A 144 -4.97 -18.75 -6.20
CA GLU A 144 -6.27 -19.36 -6.50
C GLU A 144 -7.43 -18.70 -5.73
N PHE A 145 -7.19 -18.32 -4.47
CA PHE A 145 -8.17 -17.59 -3.66
C PHE A 145 -8.45 -16.21 -4.27
N LEU A 146 -7.41 -15.46 -4.64
CA LEU A 146 -7.52 -14.14 -5.28
C LEU A 146 -8.26 -14.22 -6.62
N SER A 147 -7.95 -15.23 -7.43
CA SER A 147 -8.61 -15.44 -8.72
C SER A 147 -10.12 -15.68 -8.57
N LYS A 148 -10.59 -16.18 -7.42
CA LYS A 148 -12.03 -16.39 -7.15
C LYS A 148 -12.73 -15.17 -6.58
N GLN A 149 -12.01 -14.10 -6.22
CA GLN A 149 -12.62 -12.88 -5.70
C GLN A 149 -13.25 -12.03 -6.81
N ARG A 150 -14.30 -11.29 -6.44
CA ARG A 150 -14.92 -10.30 -7.33
C ARG A 150 -13.96 -9.14 -7.63
N HIS A 151 -13.16 -8.75 -6.64
CA HIS A 151 -12.15 -7.72 -6.74
C HIS A 151 -10.86 -8.27 -6.14
N PHE A 152 -9.76 -8.17 -6.89
CA PHE A 152 -8.45 -8.56 -6.38
C PHE A 152 -8.02 -7.57 -5.30
N CYS A 153 -7.45 -8.07 -4.20
CA CYS A 153 -7.06 -7.24 -3.06
C CYS A 153 -5.69 -6.57 -3.30
N TRP A 154 -5.60 -5.70 -4.31
CA TRP A 154 -4.35 -5.06 -4.74
C TRP A 154 -3.84 -3.95 -3.84
N SER A 155 -4.67 -3.42 -2.94
CA SER A 155 -4.26 -2.33 -2.08
C SER A 155 -3.03 -2.68 -1.24
N VAL A 156 -2.06 -1.79 -1.15
CA VAL A 156 -0.91 -2.01 -0.24
C VAL A 156 -1.27 -1.75 1.22
N TRP A 157 -2.32 -0.97 1.47
CA TRP A 157 -2.85 -0.70 2.81
C TRP A 157 -3.63 -1.89 3.40
N ALA A 158 -3.84 -1.84 4.72
CA ALA A 158 -4.40 -2.94 5.51
C ALA A 158 -3.66 -4.28 5.31
N LYS A 159 -2.34 -4.19 5.12
CA LYS A 159 -1.43 -5.33 5.03
C LYS A 159 -0.21 -5.08 5.90
N CYS A 160 0.43 -6.16 6.33
CA CYS A 160 1.74 -6.12 6.94
C CYS A 160 2.67 -7.07 6.17
N PHE A 161 3.84 -6.56 5.79
CA PHE A 161 4.78 -7.18 4.88
C PHE A 161 6.09 -7.50 5.60
N LYS A 162 6.71 -8.61 5.24
CA LYS A 162 8.10 -8.93 5.58
C LYS A 162 9.04 -8.17 4.64
N LYS A 163 9.89 -7.31 5.21
CA LYS A 163 10.75 -6.39 4.48
C LYS A 163 11.66 -7.10 3.47
N ASP A 164 12.27 -8.21 3.84
CA ASP A 164 13.20 -8.94 2.96
C ASP A 164 12.58 -9.37 1.62
N ILE A 165 11.27 -9.67 1.61
CA ILE A 165 10.55 -10.05 0.40
C ILE A 165 10.31 -8.81 -0.47
N ILE A 166 10.06 -7.64 0.14
CA ILE A 166 10.00 -6.37 -0.60
C ILE A 166 11.37 -6.08 -1.23
N LEU A 167 12.47 -6.27 -0.49
CA LEU A 167 13.82 -6.04 -1.02
C LEU A 167 14.14 -6.97 -2.21
N LYS A 168 13.74 -8.24 -2.16
CA LYS A 168 13.85 -9.15 -3.31
C LYS A 168 13.07 -8.64 -4.53
N SER A 169 11.92 -8.02 -4.31
CA SER A 169 11.13 -7.44 -5.40
C SER A 169 11.86 -6.31 -6.13
N PHE A 170 12.73 -5.56 -5.44
CA PHE A 170 13.53 -4.47 -6.03
C PHE A 170 14.63 -4.95 -6.99
N GLU A 171 14.98 -6.24 -6.98
CA GLU A 171 15.87 -6.83 -8.00
C GLU A 171 15.16 -6.96 -9.36
N LYS A 172 13.83 -6.95 -9.36
CA LYS A 172 12.99 -7.16 -10.55
C LYS A 172 12.43 -5.86 -11.13
N ILE A 173 12.35 -4.80 -10.33
CA ILE A 173 11.82 -3.51 -10.73
C ILE A 173 12.66 -2.36 -10.19
N LYS A 174 12.79 -1.29 -10.97
CA LYS A 174 13.44 -0.07 -10.54
C LYS A 174 12.71 0.55 -9.35
N ILE A 175 13.45 0.83 -8.28
CA ILE A 175 12.90 1.39 -7.04
C ILE A 175 12.30 2.78 -7.23
N ASP A 176 12.86 3.55 -8.16
CA ASP A 176 12.54 4.93 -8.51
C ASP A 176 11.59 5.03 -9.71
N GLU A 177 10.95 3.92 -10.08
CA GLU A 177 9.97 3.89 -11.16
C GLU A 177 8.82 4.85 -10.83
N ARG A 178 8.74 5.96 -11.58
CA ARG A 178 7.69 6.96 -11.36
C ARG A 178 6.33 6.40 -11.75
N LEU A 179 5.59 5.95 -10.73
CA LEU A 179 4.22 5.47 -10.82
C LEU A 179 3.44 5.98 -9.62
N SER A 180 2.22 6.39 -9.89
CA SER A 180 1.35 6.96 -8.86
C SER A 180 -0.09 6.43 -9.01
N TYR A 181 -0.34 5.57 -10.01
CA TYR A 181 -1.62 4.87 -10.24
C TYR A 181 -1.35 3.46 -10.78
N GLY A 182 -2.06 2.46 -10.24
CA GLY A 182 -1.84 1.06 -10.57
C GLY A 182 -0.52 0.50 -10.04
N GLU A 183 0.19 1.26 -9.22
CA GLU A 183 1.43 0.86 -8.57
C GLU A 183 1.20 -0.14 -7.44
N ASP A 184 0.03 -0.10 -6.82
CA ASP A 184 -0.41 -1.05 -5.80
C ASP A 184 -0.56 -2.47 -6.39
N VAL A 185 -1.16 -2.57 -7.57
CA VAL A 185 -1.26 -3.81 -8.34
C VAL A 185 0.12 -4.37 -8.65
N LEU A 186 1.04 -3.53 -9.14
CA LEU A 186 2.40 -3.94 -9.49
C LEU A 186 3.20 -4.39 -8.25
N PHE A 187 3.16 -3.60 -7.18
CA PHE A 187 3.83 -3.90 -5.92
C PHE A 187 3.34 -5.23 -5.35
N CYS A 188 2.01 -5.37 -5.19
CA CYS A 188 1.41 -6.58 -4.63
C CYS A 188 1.64 -7.79 -5.53
N TYR A 189 1.53 -7.64 -6.86
CA TYR A 189 1.81 -8.74 -7.79
C TYR A 189 3.22 -9.31 -7.57
N ILE A 190 4.26 -8.47 -7.65
CA ILE A 190 5.64 -8.94 -7.48
C ILE A 190 5.83 -9.56 -6.09
N TYR A 191 5.32 -8.89 -5.05
CA TYR A 191 5.44 -9.37 -3.67
C TYR A 191 4.79 -10.75 -3.48
N PHE A 192 3.58 -10.96 -4.03
CA PHE A 192 2.88 -12.24 -3.93
C PHE A 192 3.65 -13.37 -4.60
N MET A 193 4.36 -13.09 -5.71
CA MET A 193 5.18 -14.07 -6.41
C MET A 193 6.42 -14.54 -5.61
N PHE A 194 6.76 -13.88 -4.51
CA PHE A 194 7.84 -14.29 -3.59
C PHE A 194 7.36 -14.71 -2.19
N CYS A 195 6.05 -14.67 -1.92
CA CYS A 195 5.49 -15.10 -0.64
C CYS A 195 5.30 -16.61 -0.59
N GLU A 196 5.57 -17.22 0.56
CA GLU A 196 5.30 -18.64 0.81
C GLU A 196 4.19 -18.84 1.83
N LYS A 197 4.11 -18.00 2.86
CA LYS A 197 3.13 -18.15 3.96
C LYS A 197 2.32 -16.88 4.17
N ILE A 198 1.04 -16.91 3.81
CA ILE A 198 0.15 -15.76 3.82
C ILE A 198 -1.01 -16.02 4.79
N ALA A 199 -1.43 -14.99 5.54
CA ALA A 199 -2.66 -15.04 6.33
C ALA A 199 -3.61 -13.90 5.97
N VAL A 200 -4.92 -14.17 6.04
CA VAL A 200 -5.98 -13.18 5.88
C VAL A 200 -6.86 -13.13 7.12
N PHE A 201 -7.35 -11.95 7.47
CA PHE A 201 -8.17 -11.72 8.66
C PHE A 201 -9.34 -10.80 8.37
N LYS A 202 -10.50 -11.11 8.93
CA LYS A 202 -11.69 -10.24 8.92
C LYS A 202 -11.57 -9.03 9.85
N THR A 203 -10.59 -9.05 10.74
CA THR A 203 -10.33 -7.94 11.65
C THR A 203 -10.03 -6.69 10.83
N CYS A 204 -10.76 -5.61 11.09
CA CYS A 204 -10.47 -4.32 10.50
C CYS A 204 -9.39 -3.62 11.33
N ILE A 205 -8.25 -3.33 10.71
CA ILE A 205 -7.16 -2.58 11.34
C ILE A 205 -6.91 -1.22 10.69
N TYR A 206 -7.69 -0.90 9.65
CA TYR A 206 -7.44 0.20 8.75
C TYR A 206 -8.74 0.92 8.42
N HIS A 207 -8.67 2.24 8.28
CA HIS A 207 -9.77 3.12 7.95
C HIS A 207 -9.41 3.88 6.68
N TYR A 208 -10.04 3.49 5.58
CA TYR A 208 -9.96 4.18 4.30
C TYR A 208 -10.87 5.42 4.33
N GLU A 209 -10.31 6.60 4.14
CA GLU A 209 -11.06 7.85 4.04
C GLU A 209 -11.34 8.22 2.59
N PHE A 210 -12.56 8.67 2.32
CA PHE A 210 -12.86 9.27 1.05
C PHE A 210 -12.20 10.65 0.91
N ASN A 211 -11.23 10.73 0.01
CA ASN A 211 -10.62 11.98 -0.40
C ASN A 211 -11.17 12.43 -1.77
N PRO A 212 -11.97 13.52 -1.85
CA PRO A 212 -12.52 14.00 -3.12
C PRO A 212 -11.43 14.54 -4.08
N ASN A 213 -10.27 14.93 -3.55
CA ASN A 213 -9.11 15.35 -4.31
C ASN A 213 -8.16 14.19 -4.61
N GLY A 214 -8.45 12.99 -4.09
CA GLY A 214 -7.68 11.78 -4.27
C GLY A 214 -7.57 11.38 -5.74
N ARG A 215 -6.48 10.69 -6.08
CA ARG A 215 -6.09 10.47 -7.47
C ARG A 215 -7.12 9.67 -8.29
N TYR A 216 -7.87 8.77 -7.64
CA TYR A 216 -8.92 7.99 -8.28
C TYR A 216 -10.18 8.81 -8.60
N GLU A 217 -10.57 9.71 -7.69
CA GLU A 217 -11.81 10.51 -7.78
C GLU A 217 -11.61 11.78 -8.62
N ASN A 218 -10.35 12.19 -8.83
CA ASN A 218 -9.99 13.38 -9.57
C ASN A 218 -10.48 13.31 -11.03
N LYS A 219 -11.15 14.37 -11.48
CA LYS A 219 -11.72 14.51 -12.83
C LYS A 219 -10.86 15.39 -13.76
N ASN A 220 -9.73 15.90 -13.28
CA ASN A 220 -8.81 16.66 -14.11
C ASN A 220 -8.26 15.78 -15.24
N LYS A 221 -8.35 16.26 -16.48
CA LYS A 221 -7.98 15.49 -17.68
C LYS A 221 -6.50 15.11 -17.72
N GLU A 222 -5.61 15.98 -17.25
CA GLU A 222 -4.17 15.69 -17.21
C GLU A 222 -3.88 14.55 -16.22
N ILE A 223 -4.53 14.58 -15.05
CA ILE A 223 -4.43 13.51 -14.06
C ILE A 223 -5.01 12.20 -14.59
N LEU A 224 -6.17 12.24 -15.26
CA LEU A 224 -6.77 11.04 -15.86
C LEU A 224 -5.87 10.44 -16.96
N ASN A 225 -5.30 11.29 -17.82
CA ASN A 225 -4.35 10.83 -18.83
C ASN A 225 -3.09 10.25 -18.19
N GLN A 226 -2.54 10.89 -17.17
CA GLN A 226 -1.39 10.34 -16.43
C GLN A 226 -1.73 9.01 -15.77
N ASN A 227 -2.89 8.87 -15.13
CA ASN A 227 -3.34 7.62 -14.54
C ASN A 227 -3.41 6.50 -15.58
N TYR A 228 -3.90 6.80 -16.79
CA TYR A 228 -3.93 5.84 -17.89
C TYR A 228 -2.54 5.41 -18.34
N GLN A 229 -1.61 6.35 -18.50
CA GLN A 229 -0.22 6.02 -18.84
C GLN A 229 0.45 5.19 -17.73
N ASP A 230 0.28 5.58 -16.47
CA ASP A 230 0.81 4.86 -15.31
C ASP A 230 0.24 3.42 -15.25
N LYS A 231 -1.07 3.26 -15.45
CA LYS A 231 -1.74 1.95 -15.46
C LYS A 231 -1.24 1.07 -16.59
N LYS A 232 -1.11 1.63 -17.80
CA LYS A 232 -0.58 0.90 -18.96
C LYS A 232 0.84 0.42 -18.69
N LYS A 233 1.70 1.28 -18.18
CA LYS A 233 3.08 0.96 -17.80
C LYS A 233 3.15 -0.11 -16.70
N SER A 234 2.33 0.03 -15.65
CA SER A 234 2.20 -0.99 -14.61
C SER A 234 1.80 -2.36 -15.18
N ASN A 235 0.80 -2.40 -16.07
CA ASN A 235 0.36 -3.62 -16.75
C ASN A 235 1.46 -4.23 -17.63
N GLU A 236 2.24 -3.41 -18.34
CA GLU A 236 3.37 -3.87 -19.17
C GLU A 236 4.48 -4.49 -18.29
N LEU A 237 4.79 -3.87 -17.15
CA LEU A 237 5.75 -4.41 -16.19
C LEU A 237 5.28 -5.75 -15.62
N ILE A 238 4.01 -5.85 -15.20
CA ILE A 238 3.43 -7.11 -14.70
C ILE A 238 3.54 -8.21 -15.75
N ARG A 239 3.21 -7.93 -17.01
CA ARG A 239 3.35 -8.91 -18.11
C ARG A 239 4.79 -9.36 -18.30
N LYS A 240 5.76 -8.43 -18.26
CA LYS A 240 7.17 -8.77 -18.37
C LYS A 240 7.62 -9.68 -17.22
N LEU A 241 7.23 -9.32 -16.00
CA LEU A 241 7.56 -10.06 -14.78
C LEU A 241 6.94 -11.45 -14.76
N SER A 242 5.73 -11.59 -15.30
CA SER A 242 5.04 -12.90 -15.36
C SER A 242 5.76 -13.96 -16.18
N LEU A 243 6.67 -13.57 -17.08
CA LEU A 243 7.47 -14.51 -17.86
C LEU A 243 8.47 -15.30 -17.01
N ASP A 244 8.81 -14.79 -15.82
CA ASP A 244 9.69 -15.46 -14.86
C ASP A 244 8.95 -16.55 -14.05
N PHE A 245 7.62 -16.64 -14.19
CA PHE A 245 6.76 -17.51 -13.38
C PHE A 245 5.93 -18.45 -14.26
N GLU A 246 5.42 -19.53 -13.66
CA GLU A 246 4.56 -20.46 -14.40
C GLU A 246 3.29 -19.77 -14.90
N ASN A 247 3.04 -19.87 -16.21
CA ASN A 247 1.83 -19.35 -16.82
C ASN A 247 0.64 -20.26 -16.46
N ASP A 248 -0.10 -19.85 -15.44
CA ASP A 248 -1.21 -20.60 -14.88
C ASP A 248 -2.57 -19.90 -15.12
N THR A 249 -3.63 -20.54 -14.61
CA THR A 249 -4.99 -20.00 -14.68
C THR A 249 -5.15 -18.65 -13.97
N PHE A 250 -4.30 -18.35 -12.98
CA PHE A 250 -4.31 -17.06 -12.30
C PHE A 250 -3.82 -15.95 -13.23
N HIS A 251 -2.72 -16.15 -13.95
CA HIS A 251 -2.18 -15.14 -14.88
C HIS A 251 -3.14 -14.83 -16.04
N GLN A 252 -3.83 -15.85 -16.57
CA GLN A 252 -4.85 -15.63 -17.61
C GLN A 252 -5.96 -14.70 -17.11
N LYS A 253 -6.51 -14.99 -15.92
CA LYS A 253 -7.55 -14.16 -15.31
C LYS A 253 -7.04 -12.77 -14.93
N LEU A 254 -5.82 -12.68 -14.43
CA LEU A 254 -5.15 -11.42 -14.13
C LEU A 254 -5.12 -10.52 -15.36
N PHE A 255 -4.66 -11.03 -16.50
CA PHE A 255 -4.54 -10.21 -17.72
C PHE A 255 -5.89 -9.77 -18.30
N GLU A 256 -6.95 -10.56 -18.13
CA GLU A 256 -8.31 -10.12 -18.46
C GLU A 256 -8.75 -8.94 -17.60
N VAL A 257 -8.51 -9.00 -16.29
CA VAL A 257 -8.82 -7.91 -15.35
C VAL A 257 -8.00 -6.67 -15.66
N LEU A 258 -6.69 -6.80 -15.82
CA LEU A 258 -5.81 -5.66 -16.13
C LEU A 258 -6.19 -4.97 -17.44
N LYS A 259 -6.55 -5.74 -18.48
CA LYS A 259 -7.01 -5.20 -19.76
C LYS A 259 -8.34 -4.47 -19.62
N LYS A 260 -9.27 -5.00 -18.82
CA LYS A 260 -10.56 -4.35 -18.56
C LYS A 260 -10.38 -3.03 -17.82
N GLU A 261 -9.59 -3.01 -16.74
CA GLU A 261 -9.33 -1.81 -15.95
C GLU A 261 -8.63 -0.71 -16.77
N GLU A 262 -7.69 -1.10 -17.64
CA GLU A 262 -7.04 -0.18 -18.58
C GLU A 262 -8.05 0.44 -19.57
N MET A 263 -8.98 -0.35 -20.10
CA MET A 263 -10.03 0.13 -21.00
C MET A 263 -11.03 1.05 -20.28
N ASP A 264 -11.45 0.68 -19.07
CA ASP A 264 -12.37 1.49 -18.26
C ASP A 264 -11.75 2.87 -17.96
N LEU A 265 -10.44 2.93 -17.71
CA LEU A 265 -9.72 4.18 -17.48
C LEU A 265 -9.57 5.00 -18.77
N LYS A 266 -9.31 4.35 -19.91
CA LYS A 266 -9.28 5.01 -21.23
C LYS A 266 -10.62 5.68 -21.55
N ASN A 267 -11.74 5.04 -21.21
CA ASN A 267 -13.08 5.57 -21.43
C ASN A 267 -13.43 6.79 -20.56
N ARG A 268 -12.62 7.09 -19.54
CA ARG A 268 -12.81 8.28 -18.67
C ARG A 268 -12.12 9.53 -19.22
N ILE A 269 -11.21 9.40 -20.17
CA ILE A 269 -10.44 10.49 -20.80
C ILE A 269 -11.28 11.14 -21.90
#